data_AF-A0A7M2AIN8-F1
#
_entry.id   AF-A0A7M2AIN8-F1
#
_cell.length_a   1.000
_cell.length_b   1.000
_cell.length_c   1.000
_cell.angle_alpha   90.00
_cell.angle_beta   90.00
_cell.angle_gamma   90.00
#
_symmetry.space_group_name_H-M   'P 1'
#
loop_
_entity.id
_entity.type
_entity.pdbx_description
1 polymer ?
#
loop_
_entity_poly.entity_id
_entity_poly.type
_entity_poly.pdbx_seq_one_letter_code
_entity_poly.pdbx_strand_id
1 'polypeptide(L)'
;MKKTHKKLIKLLEKTINPEGDIHFLEIAVKHSKTHEKERPVRQVRVALTFQEGDTLDPYYDGTDLFVLMGENNIQFTLEKEWTDGHPTIEGSPIEFAFGWVAELAEPFYVSPEALAAAETNNHPRYCNNPQGNSHQEESEK
;
A
#
# COMPACT_ATOMS: atom_id res chain seq x y z
N MET A 1 5.97 -16.51 2.05
CA MET A 1 4.63 -15.86 1.97
C MET A 1 3.53 -16.75 2.56
N LYS A 2 2.67 -16.21 3.44
CA LYS A 2 1.57 -16.94 4.13
C LYS A 2 0.44 -17.34 3.17
N LYS A 3 -0.31 -18.41 3.47
CA LYS A 3 -1.47 -18.87 2.65
C LYS A 3 -2.54 -17.79 2.49
N THR A 4 -2.78 -17.01 3.53
CA THR A 4 -3.72 -15.88 3.53
C THR A 4 -3.30 -14.77 2.58
N HIS A 5 -2.01 -14.43 2.52
CA HIS A 5 -1.49 -13.42 1.60
C HIS A 5 -1.67 -13.86 0.14
N LYS A 6 -1.41 -15.14 -0.17
CA LYS A 6 -1.68 -15.71 -1.50
C LYS A 6 -3.15 -15.61 -1.90
N LYS A 7 -4.07 -15.83 -0.96
CA LYS A 7 -5.52 -15.69 -1.22
C LYS A 7 -5.91 -14.23 -1.44
N LEU A 8 -5.29 -13.30 -0.71
CA LEU A 8 -5.54 -11.86 -0.88
C LEU A 8 -5.05 -11.37 -2.24
N ILE A 9 -3.83 -11.73 -2.64
CA ILE A 9 -3.30 -11.39 -3.98
C ILE A 9 -4.25 -11.90 -5.06
N LYS A 10 -4.70 -13.16 -4.99
CA LYS A 10 -5.67 -13.71 -5.95
C LYS A 10 -7.00 -12.96 -5.98
N LEU A 11 -7.47 -12.47 -4.84
CA LEU A 11 -8.68 -11.66 -4.76
C LEU A 11 -8.46 -10.31 -5.46
N LEU A 12 -7.32 -9.67 -5.21
CA LEU A 12 -6.93 -8.39 -5.83
C LEU A 12 -6.79 -8.55 -7.35
N GLU A 13 -6.03 -9.55 -7.81
CA GLU A 13 -5.89 -9.88 -9.24
C GLU A 13 -7.25 -10.05 -9.92
N LYS A 14 -8.12 -10.90 -9.35
CA LYS A 14 -9.43 -11.17 -9.95
C LYS A 14 -10.35 -9.95 -10.03
N THR A 15 -10.23 -9.02 -9.08
CA THR A 15 -11.21 -7.94 -8.89
C THR A 15 -10.75 -6.63 -9.50
N ILE A 16 -9.46 -6.32 -9.34
CA ILE A 16 -8.87 -5.05 -9.75
C ILE A 16 -8.20 -5.20 -11.12
N ASN A 17 -7.63 -6.37 -11.42
CA ASN A 17 -6.92 -6.64 -12.68
C ASN A 17 -7.62 -7.70 -13.57
N PRO A 18 -8.90 -7.52 -13.96
CA PRO A 18 -9.59 -8.49 -14.81
C PRO A 18 -9.01 -8.57 -16.23
N GLU A 19 -8.43 -7.48 -16.73
CA GLU A 19 -7.90 -7.37 -18.10
C GLU A 19 -6.39 -7.73 -18.21
N GLY A 20 -5.69 -7.81 -17.08
CA GLY A 20 -4.27 -8.18 -17.03
C GLY A 20 -3.29 -7.03 -17.30
N ASP A 21 -3.77 -5.79 -17.36
CA ASP A 21 -3.01 -4.57 -17.62
C ASP A 21 -2.53 -3.85 -16.35
N ILE A 22 -2.96 -4.28 -15.17
CA ILE A 22 -2.50 -3.74 -13.89
C ILE A 22 -1.35 -4.58 -13.33
N HIS A 23 -0.29 -3.91 -12.92
CA HIS A 23 0.84 -4.51 -12.22
C HIS A 23 0.88 -4.04 -10.76
N PHE A 24 0.81 -4.98 -9.81
CA PHE A 24 0.97 -4.65 -8.39
C PHE A 24 2.44 -4.44 -8.06
N LEU A 25 2.76 -3.29 -7.47
CA LEU A 25 4.11 -2.93 -7.06
C LEU A 25 4.39 -3.42 -5.64
N GLU A 26 3.57 -3.03 -4.67
CA GLU A 26 3.68 -3.44 -3.27
C GLU A 26 2.32 -3.59 -2.60
N ILE A 27 2.27 -4.48 -1.60
CA ILE A 27 1.06 -4.69 -0.81
C ILE A 27 1.44 -4.87 0.67
N ALA A 28 0.83 -4.05 1.52
CA ALA A 28 0.89 -4.18 2.97
C ALA A 28 -0.48 -4.53 3.55
N VAL A 29 -0.48 -5.19 4.71
CA VAL A 29 -1.72 -5.48 5.46
C VAL A 29 -1.53 -5.17 6.93
N LYS A 30 -2.43 -4.35 7.47
CA LYS A 30 -2.50 -4.02 8.89
C LYS A 30 -3.73 -4.63 9.53
N HIS A 31 -3.53 -5.16 10.73
CA HIS A 31 -4.64 -5.63 11.55
C HIS A 31 -5.37 -4.41 12.14
N SER A 32 -6.59 -4.15 11.69
CA SER A 32 -7.47 -3.20 12.37
C SER A 32 -8.03 -3.84 13.64
N LYS A 33 -8.01 -3.07 14.74
CA LYS A 33 -8.60 -3.46 16.03
C LYS A 33 -10.09 -3.15 16.00
N THR A 34 -10.89 -3.95 15.31
CA THR A 34 -12.35 -3.87 15.44
C THR A 34 -12.81 -4.85 16.52
N HIS A 35 -13.77 -4.43 17.34
CA HIS A 35 -14.26 -5.07 18.58
C HIS A 35 -14.38 -6.60 18.52
N GLU A 36 -14.12 -7.28 19.65
CA GLU A 36 -14.09 -8.74 19.87
C GLU A 36 -15.30 -9.55 19.35
N LYS A 37 -16.37 -8.89 18.90
CA LYS A 37 -17.61 -9.53 18.41
C LYS A 37 -17.80 -9.46 16.90
N GLU A 38 -16.98 -8.71 16.17
CA GLU A 38 -17.08 -8.57 14.71
C GLU A 38 -15.93 -9.28 14.01
N ARG A 39 -16.19 -9.81 12.81
CA ARG A 39 -15.18 -10.50 11.99
C ARG A 39 -13.99 -9.54 11.80
N PRO A 40 -12.74 -10.00 12.00
CA PRO A 40 -11.61 -9.09 12.03
C PRO A 40 -11.35 -8.52 10.64
N VAL A 41 -11.66 -7.23 10.49
CA VAL A 41 -11.33 -6.46 9.30
C VAL A 41 -9.81 -6.27 9.24
N ARG A 42 -9.28 -6.15 8.02
CA ARG A 42 -7.90 -5.82 7.74
C ARG A 42 -7.87 -4.67 6.75
N GLN A 43 -7.04 -3.69 7.02
CA GLN A 43 -6.70 -2.64 6.07
C GLN A 43 -5.55 -3.14 5.21
N VAL A 44 -5.68 -3.02 3.90
CA VAL A 44 -4.71 -3.44 2.89
C VAL A 44 -4.35 -2.21 2.08
N ARG A 45 -3.07 -1.85 2.05
CA ARG A 45 -2.58 -0.78 1.18
C ARG A 45 -1.97 -1.41 -0.06
N VAL A 46 -2.39 -0.95 -1.23
CA VAL A 46 -1.88 -1.41 -2.53
C VAL A 46 -1.27 -0.23 -3.26
N ALA A 47 -0.08 -0.44 -3.83
CA ALA A 47 0.46 0.39 -4.89
C ALA A 47 0.43 -0.43 -6.19
N LEU A 48 -0.02 0.19 -7.27
CA LEU A 48 -0.16 -0.44 -8.57
C LEU A 48 0.25 0.53 -9.67
N THR A 49 0.61 -0.03 -10.82
CA THR A 49 0.90 0.71 -12.04
C THR A 49 0.25 0.00 -13.22
N PHE A 50 0.30 0.62 -14.40
CA PHE A 50 -0.18 0.01 -15.63
C PHE A 50 0.98 -0.57 -16.43
N GLN A 51 0.70 -1.68 -17.10
CA GLN A 51 1.58 -2.28 -18.08
C GLN A 51 1.12 -1.85 -19.48
N GLU A 52 1.98 -1.10 -20.18
CA GLU A 52 1.80 -0.74 -21.58
C GLU A 52 2.72 -1.60 -22.45
N GLY A 53 2.18 -2.70 -22.99
CA GLY A 53 2.96 -3.68 -23.76
C GLY A 53 4.02 -4.38 -22.91
N ASP A 54 5.30 -4.18 -23.26
CA ASP A 54 6.44 -4.77 -22.55
C ASP A 54 7.05 -3.81 -21.50
N THR A 55 6.44 -2.64 -21.30
CA THR A 55 6.94 -1.59 -20.39
C THR A 55 5.94 -1.30 -19.28
N LEU A 56 6.44 -1.08 -18.06
CA LEU A 56 5.65 -0.54 -16.96
C LEU A 56 5.64 0.98 -17.00
N ASP A 57 4.50 1.57 -16.62
CA ASP A 57 4.40 3.00 -16.39
C ASP A 57 5.36 3.40 -15.24
N PRO A 58 6.18 4.45 -15.41
CA PRO A 58 7.11 4.92 -14.38
C PRO A 58 6.41 5.60 -13.18
N TYR A 59 5.09 5.70 -13.20
CA TYR A 59 4.26 6.21 -12.12
C TYR A 59 3.36 5.11 -11.52
N TYR A 60 2.95 5.31 -10.28
CA TYR A 60 2.03 4.44 -9.54
C TYR A 60 0.84 5.23 -9.01
N ASP A 61 -0.26 4.49 -8.91
CA ASP A 61 -1.44 4.85 -8.16
C ASP A 61 -1.53 3.97 -6.90
N GLY A 62 -2.12 4.49 -5.84
CA GLY A 62 -2.20 3.82 -4.56
C GLY A 62 -3.53 4.05 -3.85
N THR A 63 -4.02 3.03 -3.16
CA THR A 63 -5.21 3.17 -2.30
C THR A 63 -5.20 2.18 -1.14
N ASP A 64 -6.07 2.43 -0.15
CA ASP A 64 -6.39 1.46 0.90
C ASP A 64 -7.69 0.72 0.60
N LEU A 65 -7.69 -0.58 0.88
CA LEU A 65 -8.80 -1.51 0.73
C LEU A 65 -9.07 -2.19 2.06
N PHE A 66 -10.31 -2.62 2.29
CA PHE A 66 -10.71 -3.31 3.51
C PHE A 66 -11.22 -4.69 3.18
N VAL A 67 -10.67 -5.68 3.90
CA VAL A 67 -10.99 -7.09 3.66
C VAL A 67 -11.31 -7.79 4.98
N LEU A 68 -12.26 -8.70 4.92
CA LEU A 68 -12.48 -9.71 5.97
C LEU A 68 -11.56 -10.88 5.66
N MET A 69 -10.61 -11.17 6.55
CA MET A 69 -9.70 -12.31 6.39
C MET A 69 -10.04 -13.40 7.41
N GLY A 70 -10.72 -14.45 6.95
CA GLY A 70 -10.89 -15.69 7.69
C GLY A 70 -9.90 -16.77 7.24
N GLU A 71 -9.87 -17.91 7.95
CA GLU A 71 -9.02 -19.05 7.60
C GLU A 71 -9.33 -19.57 6.17
N ASN A 72 -10.63 -19.62 5.84
CA ASN A 72 -11.12 -20.20 4.60
C ASN A 72 -11.52 -19.16 3.54
N ASN A 73 -12.00 -17.99 3.94
CA ASN A 73 -12.54 -16.98 3.03
C ASN A 73 -11.85 -15.62 3.21
N ILE A 74 -11.58 -14.93 2.09
CA ILE A 74 -11.19 -13.52 2.04
C ILE A 74 -12.16 -12.81 1.09
N GLN A 75 -12.74 -11.71 1.54
CA GLN A 75 -13.67 -10.89 0.75
C GLN A 75 -13.51 -9.41 1.10
N PHE A 76 -13.81 -8.54 0.14
CA PHE A 76 -13.90 -7.10 0.40
C PHE A 76 -15.08 -6.77 1.33
N THR A 77 -14.92 -5.71 2.12
CA THR A 77 -16.03 -5.07 2.84
C THR A 77 -16.61 -3.92 2.00
N LEU A 78 -17.78 -3.38 2.39
CA LEU A 78 -18.38 -2.28 1.66
C LEU A 78 -17.65 -0.98 1.98
N GLU A 79 -17.26 -0.23 0.96
CA GLU A 79 -16.56 1.07 1.08
C GLU A 79 -17.33 2.08 1.97
N LYS A 80 -18.66 2.11 1.85
CA LYS A 80 -19.57 2.94 2.67
C LYS A 80 -19.51 2.68 4.18
N GLU A 81 -18.88 1.59 4.62
CA GLU A 81 -18.70 1.27 6.05
C GLU A 81 -17.49 2.01 6.64
N TRP A 82 -16.68 2.70 5.82
CA TRP A 82 -15.43 3.35 6.23
C TRP A 82 -15.41 4.78 5.69
N THR A 83 -15.71 5.75 6.56
CA THR A 83 -16.10 7.13 6.21
C THR A 83 -14.97 8.15 6.05
N ASP A 84 -13.71 7.75 6.24
CA ASP A 84 -12.57 8.66 6.08
C ASP A 84 -11.87 8.36 4.77
N GLY A 85 -11.87 9.34 3.85
CA GLY A 85 -11.25 9.24 2.53
C GLY A 85 -9.85 8.66 2.66
N HIS A 86 -9.69 7.44 2.15
CA HIS A 86 -8.43 6.73 2.24
C HIS A 86 -7.35 7.51 1.49
N PRO A 87 -6.10 7.51 1.96
CA PRO A 87 -5.02 8.11 1.21
C PRO A 87 -5.00 7.45 -0.17
N THR A 88 -5.30 8.26 -1.16
CA THR A 88 -5.23 7.94 -2.57
C THR A 88 -4.02 8.66 -3.14
N ILE A 89 -3.23 7.93 -3.90
CA ILE A 89 -2.12 8.48 -4.67
C ILE A 89 -2.45 8.25 -6.12
N GLU A 90 -2.25 9.30 -6.93
CA GLU A 90 -2.38 9.24 -8.38
C GLU A 90 -1.09 9.78 -9.00
N GLY A 91 -0.49 9.02 -9.92
CA GLY A 91 0.61 9.46 -10.76
C GLY A 91 1.93 9.79 -10.04
N SER A 92 2.26 9.09 -8.95
CA SER A 92 3.54 9.31 -8.24
C SER A 92 4.66 8.41 -8.77
N PRO A 93 5.93 8.83 -8.78
CA PRO A 93 7.02 7.98 -9.27
C PRO A 93 7.16 6.64 -8.51
N ILE A 94 7.38 5.54 -9.24
CA ILE A 94 7.38 4.17 -8.68
C ILE A 94 8.41 3.96 -7.55
N GLU A 95 9.52 4.70 -7.52
CA GLU A 95 10.51 4.61 -6.44
C GLU A 95 9.97 4.99 -5.06
N PHE A 96 8.85 5.71 -4.99
CA PHE A 96 8.22 6.12 -3.74
C PHE A 96 7.14 5.15 -3.25
N ALA A 97 6.75 4.17 -4.08
CA ALA A 97 5.67 3.24 -3.76
C ALA A 97 5.97 2.43 -2.49
N PHE A 98 7.17 1.85 -2.39
CA PHE A 98 7.60 1.09 -1.21
C PHE A 98 7.47 1.89 0.09
N GLY A 99 7.94 3.14 0.08
CA GLY A 99 7.91 4.02 1.25
C GLY A 99 6.48 4.28 1.72
N TRP A 100 5.60 4.66 0.79
CA TRP A 100 4.20 4.95 1.10
C TRP A 100 3.41 3.71 1.55
N VAL A 101 3.66 2.55 0.95
CA VAL A 101 3.04 1.29 1.38
C VAL A 101 3.55 0.88 2.77
N ALA A 102 4.83 1.08 3.06
CA ALA A 102 5.44 0.77 4.35
C ALA A 102 4.92 1.63 5.52
N GLU A 103 4.38 2.84 5.25
CA GLU A 103 3.69 3.65 6.27
C GLU A 103 2.49 2.93 6.89
N LEU A 104 1.83 2.02 6.15
CA LEU A 104 0.75 1.21 6.71
C LEU A 104 1.31 0.10 7.61
N ALA A 105 2.19 -0.72 7.05
CA ALA A 105 2.87 -1.86 7.68
C ALA A 105 3.97 -2.37 6.74
N GLU A 106 4.87 -3.22 7.24
CA GLU A 106 5.86 -3.91 6.39
C GLU A 106 5.18 -4.62 5.20
N PRO A 107 5.53 -4.28 3.94
CA PRO A 107 4.94 -4.92 2.77
C PRO A 107 5.19 -6.42 2.79
N PHE A 108 4.15 -7.22 2.61
CA PHE A 108 4.31 -8.67 2.50
C PHE A 108 4.55 -9.14 1.07
N TYR A 109 4.34 -8.25 0.11
CA TYR A 109 4.57 -8.43 -1.31
C TYR A 109 5.24 -7.17 -1.84
N VAL A 110 6.30 -7.36 -2.61
CA VAL A 110 7.07 -6.34 -3.34
C VAL A 110 7.46 -6.97 -4.67
N SER A 111 7.15 -6.29 -5.78
CA SER A 111 7.51 -6.74 -7.12
C SER A 111 9.01 -6.52 -7.40
N PRO A 112 9.62 -7.30 -8.30
CA PRO A 112 11.00 -7.07 -8.73
C PRO A 112 11.22 -5.67 -9.29
N GLU A 113 10.24 -5.12 -10.01
CA GLU A 113 10.35 -3.82 -10.67
C GLU A 113 10.32 -2.67 -9.65
N ALA A 114 9.47 -2.78 -8.63
CA ALA A 114 9.45 -1.80 -7.55
C ALA A 114 10.74 -1.84 -6.72
N LEU A 115 11.27 -3.05 -6.48
CA LEU A 115 12.57 -3.20 -5.81
C LEU A 115 13.71 -2.57 -6.63
N ALA A 116 13.74 -2.84 -7.95
CA ALA A 116 14.74 -2.25 -8.85
C ALA A 116 14.62 -0.72 -8.90
N ALA A 117 13.40 -0.18 -8.96
CA ALA A 117 13.16 1.26 -8.95
C ALA A 117 13.69 1.92 -7.67
N ALA A 118 13.42 1.32 -6.50
CA ALA A 118 13.94 1.80 -5.22
C ALA A 118 15.48 1.76 -5.15
N GLU A 119 16.13 0.72 -5.70
CA GLU A 119 17.59 0.59 -5.71
C GLU A 119 18.27 1.59 -6.65
N THR A 120 17.67 1.86 -7.82
CA THR A 120 18.20 2.87 -8.75
C THR A 120 18.11 4.30 -8.19
N ASN A 121 17.14 4.56 -7.31
CA ASN A 121 16.91 5.84 -6.66
C ASN A 121 17.42 5.90 -5.21
N ASN A 122 18.66 5.45 -4.96
CA ASN A 122 19.43 5.74 -3.72
C ASN A 122 19.71 7.25 -3.49
N HIS A 123 18.72 8.11 -3.74
CA HIS A 123 18.75 9.54 -3.53
C HIS A 123 18.31 9.84 -2.08
N PRO A 124 19.05 10.64 -1.28
CA PRO A 124 18.87 10.69 0.18
C PRO A 124 17.61 11.43 0.68
N ARG A 125 16.60 11.69 -0.17
CA ARG A 125 15.55 12.67 0.16
C ARG A 125 14.54 12.20 1.20
N TYR A 126 14.45 10.89 1.47
CA TYR A 126 13.61 10.36 2.56
C TYR A 126 14.32 9.23 3.31
N CYS A 127 15.57 9.47 3.74
CA CYS A 127 16.07 8.78 4.92
C CYS A 127 15.44 9.47 6.15
N ASN A 128 14.71 8.70 6.96
CA ASN A 128 14.15 9.06 8.26
C ASN A 128 14.86 10.22 8.97
N ASN A 129 14.23 11.40 9.04
CA ASN A 129 14.54 12.40 10.05
C ASN A 129 13.34 12.51 11.01
N PRO A 130 13.38 11.87 12.19
CA PRO A 130 12.41 12.13 13.26
C PRO A 130 12.70 13.44 14.03
N GLN A 131 13.57 14.32 13.53
CA GLN A 131 13.97 15.55 14.22
C GLN A 131 13.61 16.77 13.39
N GLY A 132 12.47 17.36 13.75
CA GLY A 132 12.00 18.61 13.17
C GLY A 132 10.80 19.18 13.92
N ASN A 133 10.80 19.11 15.26
CA ASN A 133 9.95 20.01 16.05
C ASN A 133 10.57 20.23 17.43
N SER A 134 11.68 20.97 17.47
CA SER A 134 12.18 21.62 18.67
C SER A 134 11.95 23.12 18.52
N HIS A 135 10.91 23.60 19.22
CA HIS A 135 10.68 24.96 19.72
C HIS A 135 11.57 26.08 19.14
N GLN A 136 10.96 26.99 18.37
CA GLN A 136 11.37 28.39 18.38
C GLN A 136 10.66 29.08 19.57
N GLU A 137 11.37 29.21 20.69
CA GLU A 137 11.15 30.34 21.60
C GLU A 137 12.06 31.46 21.12
N GLU A 138 11.47 32.48 20.50
CA GLU A 138 12.13 33.76 20.27
C GLU A 138 12.31 34.47 21.61
N SER A 139 13.56 34.56 22.06
CA SER A 139 13.99 35.61 22.99
C SER A 139 14.47 36.79 22.16
N GLU A 140 13.67 37.85 22.07
CA GLU A 140 14.18 39.17 21.72
C GLU A 140 14.41 40.00 22.99
N LYS A 141 15.53 40.73 22.91
CA LYS A 141 16.22 41.54 23.91
C LYS A 141 15.39 42.63 24.58
#